data_AF-A0A449B634-F1
#
_entry.id   AF-A0A449B634-F1
#
_cell.length_a   1.000
_cell.length_b   1.000
_cell.length_c   1.000
_cell.angle_alpha   90.00
_cell.angle_beta   90.00
_cell.angle_gamma   90.00
#
_symmetry.space_group_name_H-M   'P 1'
#
loop_
_entity.id
_entity.type
_entity.pdbx_description
1 polymer ?
#
loop_
_entity_poly.entity_id
_entity_poly.type
_entity_poly.pdbx_seq_one_letter_code
_entity_poly.pdbx_strand_id
1 'polypeptide(L)'
;MISASVKSATRIIEQPSEGFLKTTDFQKIRIQDGIQLHKEENIHGNLTLPAIDHLTKFMLGENIISAFWLSWCGSYSKYLDWKEIKYLKNYYQLINEITGLDDQSIINACKLVSFDICSYWTTDVYKPIEEINPDAETIENIRTIVQRNIKFFHEFGPILSTEFPVEDKNEEVNIFGEIDYVTYDTLWIIKPFKNSFRKERRLELLMYYIMGWHSEMEMFKKINKIGYYNPRKNIVYTMDIHRIDPELIKWVSEFVLKYPKEKIHEHLSKYKELSKIKQRKEDYSELNVYDPEERKDEEFELAMRIYEKMKKAIIQDWIFNSEYDEQWKNFMDEDFNFDMNIARKEENRQTTRLIFRPWKWLTNKLKKKTEIKLLE
;
A
#
# COMPACT_ATOMS: atom_id res chain seq x y z
N MET A 1 -6.81 -13.68 22.21
CA MET A 1 -6.69 -13.16 20.83
C MET A 1 -5.22 -13.20 20.39
N ILE A 2 -4.88 -14.12 19.49
CA ILE A 2 -3.57 -14.22 18.84
C ILE A 2 -3.55 -13.24 17.67
N SER A 3 -2.55 -12.35 17.59
CA SER A 3 -2.45 -11.35 16.53
C SER A 3 -1.21 -11.61 15.66
N ALA A 4 -1.37 -11.70 14.34
CA ALA A 4 -0.27 -11.98 13.41
C ALA A 4 -0.47 -11.28 12.07
N SER A 5 0.64 -10.88 11.43
CA SER A 5 0.58 -10.48 10.03
C SER A 5 0.36 -11.70 9.13
N VAL A 6 -0.26 -11.55 7.94
CA VAL A 6 -0.36 -12.63 6.94
C VAL A 6 1.01 -13.26 6.66
N LYS A 7 2.05 -12.43 6.51
CA LYS A 7 3.44 -12.88 6.32
C LYS A 7 3.99 -13.68 7.50
N SER A 8 3.60 -13.36 8.73
CA SER A 8 3.98 -14.15 9.92
C SER A 8 3.20 -15.45 9.99
N ALA A 9 1.90 -15.42 9.69
CA ALA A 9 1.01 -16.58 9.70
C ALA A 9 1.48 -17.64 8.68
N THR A 10 1.82 -17.24 7.46
CA THR A 10 2.27 -18.17 6.40
C THR A 10 3.54 -18.96 6.73
N ARG A 11 4.35 -18.48 7.69
CA ARG A 11 5.57 -19.15 8.14
C ARG A 11 5.32 -20.21 9.21
N ILE A 12 4.25 -20.07 9.99
CA ILE A 12 3.91 -21.00 11.07
C ILE A 12 2.91 -22.07 10.61
N ILE A 13 2.15 -21.79 9.56
CA ILE A 13 1.23 -22.77 8.97
C ILE A 13 2.05 -23.86 8.28
N GLU A 14 1.86 -25.10 8.72
CA GLU A 14 2.44 -26.26 8.06
C GLU A 14 1.86 -26.42 6.66
N GLN A 15 2.75 -26.63 5.69
CA GLN A 15 2.39 -26.79 4.29
C GLN A 15 3.08 -28.04 3.73
N PRO A 16 2.46 -28.71 2.74
CA PRO A 16 3.14 -29.73 1.93
C PRO A 16 4.49 -29.24 1.41
N SER A 17 5.38 -30.17 1.01
CA SER A 17 6.69 -29.83 0.44
C SER A 17 6.58 -28.83 -0.72
N GLU A 18 5.63 -29.08 -1.64
CA GLU A 18 5.32 -28.22 -2.78
C GLU A 18 4.41 -27.02 -2.45
N GLY A 19 4.00 -26.86 -1.18
CA GLY A 19 2.98 -25.90 -0.76
C GLY A 19 1.55 -26.33 -1.08
N PHE A 20 0.57 -25.61 -0.52
CA PHE A 20 -0.85 -25.84 -0.85
C PHE A 20 -1.17 -25.51 -2.30
N LEU A 21 -0.61 -24.39 -2.78
CA LEU A 21 -0.56 -24.07 -4.20
C LEU A 21 0.83 -24.45 -4.70
N LYS A 22 0.94 -25.10 -5.86
CA LYS A 22 2.22 -25.47 -6.46
C LYS A 22 2.74 -24.33 -7.32
N THR A 23 4.05 -24.28 -7.54
CA THR A 23 4.64 -23.28 -8.45
C THR A 23 4.14 -23.47 -9.89
N THR A 24 3.86 -24.71 -10.29
CA THR A 24 3.35 -25.08 -11.62
C THR A 24 1.90 -24.67 -11.87
N ASP A 25 1.17 -24.31 -10.81
CA ASP A 25 -0.21 -23.84 -10.94
C ASP A 25 -0.24 -22.39 -11.46
N PHE A 26 0.87 -21.67 -11.31
CA PHE A 26 1.05 -20.30 -11.78
C PHE A 26 1.60 -20.27 -13.20
N GLN A 27 0.95 -19.51 -14.06
CA GLN A 27 1.58 -19.03 -15.30
C GLN A 27 2.73 -18.10 -14.92
N LYS A 28 3.90 -18.37 -15.49
CA LYS A 28 5.11 -17.58 -15.26
C LYS A 28 5.50 -16.87 -16.55
N ILE A 29 5.52 -15.55 -16.52
CA ILE A 29 5.92 -14.70 -17.63
C ILE A 29 7.16 -13.92 -17.21
N ARG A 30 8.21 -13.96 -18.02
CA ARG A 30 9.36 -13.07 -17.87
C ARG A 30 9.25 -11.98 -18.93
N ILE A 31 9.02 -10.76 -18.50
CA ILE A 31 8.96 -9.60 -19.38
C ILE A 31 10.41 -9.26 -19.76
N GLN A 32 10.73 -9.32 -21.05
CA GLN A 32 12.06 -8.98 -21.53
C GLN A 32 12.14 -7.49 -21.84
N ASP A 33 13.12 -6.82 -21.25
CA ASP A 33 13.43 -5.42 -21.50
C ASP A 33 14.88 -5.20 -21.93
N GLY A 34 15.68 -6.27 -22.01
CA GLY A 34 17.10 -6.21 -22.36
C GLY A 34 17.99 -5.60 -21.27
N ILE A 35 17.44 -5.28 -20.09
CA ILE A 35 18.17 -4.54 -19.04
C ILE A 35 18.57 -5.49 -17.91
N GLN A 36 19.86 -5.53 -17.63
CA GLN A 36 20.40 -6.16 -16.43
C GLN A 36 20.62 -5.10 -15.36
N LEU A 37 20.00 -5.28 -14.19
CA LEU A 37 20.24 -4.40 -13.04
C LEU A 37 21.69 -4.53 -12.55
N HIS A 38 22.24 -3.43 -12.06
CA HIS A 38 23.51 -3.41 -11.33
C HIS A 38 23.42 -4.30 -10.11
N LYS A 39 24.55 -4.95 -9.77
CA LYS A 39 24.57 -6.01 -8.76
C LYS A 39 24.37 -5.47 -7.35
N GLU A 40 24.99 -4.33 -7.07
CA GLU A 40 25.01 -3.71 -5.75
C GLU A 40 24.26 -2.39 -5.78
N GLU A 41 23.70 -2.02 -4.62
CA GLU A 41 23.12 -0.72 -4.36
C GLU A 41 23.77 -0.21 -3.08
N ASN A 42 24.22 1.04 -3.06
CA ASN A 42 24.98 1.58 -1.93
C ASN A 42 24.09 2.02 -0.74
N ILE A 43 22.77 1.99 -0.90
CA ILE A 43 21.80 2.24 0.18
C ILE A 43 20.90 1.02 0.40
N HIS A 44 20.46 0.86 1.66
CA HIS A 44 19.74 -0.34 2.09
C HIS A 44 18.36 -0.48 1.43
N GLY A 45 17.90 -1.72 1.25
CA GLY A 45 16.57 -2.03 0.68
C GLY A 45 15.37 -1.40 1.39
N ASN A 46 15.54 -1.02 2.67
CA ASN A 46 14.51 -0.30 3.42
C ASN A 46 14.32 1.15 2.94
N LEU A 47 15.24 1.68 2.13
CA LEU A 47 15.12 2.99 1.49
C LEU A 47 14.83 2.82 -0.01
N THR A 48 15.49 1.88 -0.70
CA THR A 48 15.25 1.72 -2.15
C THR A 48 13.84 1.21 -2.45
N LEU A 49 13.27 0.30 -1.65
CA LEU A 49 11.94 -0.25 -1.91
C LEU A 49 10.81 0.78 -1.76
N PRO A 50 10.71 1.56 -0.67
CA PRO A 50 9.67 2.59 -0.59
C PRO A 50 9.88 3.70 -1.61
N ALA A 51 11.12 4.07 -1.93
CA ALA A 51 11.39 5.07 -2.96
C ALA A 51 10.86 4.62 -4.34
N ILE A 52 11.07 3.34 -4.68
CA ILE A 52 10.52 2.74 -5.89
C ILE A 52 8.99 2.77 -5.87
N ASP A 53 8.36 2.44 -4.74
CA ASP A 53 6.90 2.40 -4.62
C ASP A 53 6.26 3.79 -4.77
N HIS A 54 6.73 4.79 -4.02
CA HIS A 54 6.19 6.16 -4.11
C HIS A 54 6.43 6.80 -5.47
N LEU A 55 7.62 6.60 -6.06
CA LEU A 55 7.88 7.06 -7.43
C LEU A 55 7.00 6.33 -8.44
N THR A 56 6.72 5.04 -8.25
CA THR A 56 5.80 4.30 -9.13
C THR A 56 4.40 4.91 -9.09
N LYS A 57 3.86 5.18 -7.89
CA LYS A 57 2.56 5.84 -7.71
C LYS A 57 2.51 7.21 -8.39
N PHE A 58 3.52 8.05 -8.11
CA PHE A 58 3.62 9.38 -8.73
C PHE A 58 3.65 9.30 -10.26
N MET A 59 4.46 8.40 -10.82
CA MET A 59 4.57 8.24 -12.27
C MET A 59 3.35 7.59 -12.93
N LEU A 60 2.47 6.94 -12.16
CA LEU A 60 1.17 6.44 -12.61
C LEU A 60 0.07 7.51 -12.55
N GLY A 61 0.40 8.74 -12.15
CA GLY A 61 -0.50 9.89 -12.13
C GLY A 61 -1.04 10.24 -10.75
N GLU A 62 -0.60 9.57 -9.68
CA GLU A 62 -0.95 9.99 -8.33
C GLU A 62 -0.30 11.35 -8.00
N ASN A 63 -0.99 12.19 -7.24
CA ASN A 63 -0.40 13.43 -6.75
C ASN A 63 0.84 13.13 -5.90
N ILE A 64 1.92 13.90 -6.09
CA ILE A 64 3.20 13.69 -5.39
C ILE A 64 3.07 13.67 -3.86
N ILE A 65 2.16 14.47 -3.30
CA ILE A 65 1.94 14.56 -1.85
C ILE A 65 1.23 13.31 -1.33
N SER A 66 0.25 12.80 -2.08
CA SER A 66 -0.44 11.55 -1.76
C SER A 66 0.52 10.36 -1.87
N ALA A 67 1.30 10.31 -2.95
CA ALA A 67 2.32 9.28 -3.15
C ALA A 67 3.34 9.24 -2.01
N PHE A 68 3.75 10.40 -1.49
CA PHE A 68 4.69 10.52 -0.35
C PHE A 68 4.01 10.85 0.99
N TRP A 69 2.74 10.45 1.17
CA TRP A 69 1.97 10.74 2.37
C TRP A 69 2.61 10.16 3.65
N LEU A 70 3.19 8.96 3.56
CA LEU A 70 3.89 8.32 4.68
C LEU A 70 5.13 9.11 5.10
N SER A 71 5.88 9.64 4.13
CA SER A 71 7.04 10.50 4.39
C SER A 71 6.61 11.79 5.09
N TRP A 72 5.46 12.37 4.70
CA TRP A 72 4.89 13.54 5.38
C TRP A 72 4.54 13.22 6.84
N CYS A 73 3.77 12.14 7.06
CA CYS A 73 3.39 11.68 8.40
C CYS A 73 4.61 11.48 9.30
N GLY A 74 5.66 10.86 8.75
CA GLY A 74 6.92 10.62 9.43
C GLY A 74 7.68 11.89 9.80
N SER A 75 7.76 12.86 8.88
CA SER A 75 8.40 14.15 9.12
C SER A 75 7.66 14.96 10.20
N TYR A 76 6.32 14.93 10.19
CA TYR A 76 5.48 15.56 11.19
C TYR A 76 5.63 14.89 12.57
N SER A 77 5.67 13.57 12.60
CA SER A 77 5.94 12.79 13.81
C SER A 77 7.29 13.16 14.46
N LYS A 78 8.34 13.31 13.65
CA LYS A 78 9.66 13.78 14.09
C LYS A 78 9.60 15.20 14.66
N TYR A 79 8.90 16.09 13.98
CA TYR A 79 8.64 17.44 14.48
C TYR A 79 7.94 17.42 15.85
N LEU A 80 6.92 16.58 16.04
CA LEU A 80 6.23 16.48 17.34
C LEU A 80 7.10 15.95 18.46
N ASP A 81 8.04 15.04 18.17
CA ASP A 81 8.94 14.47 19.16
C ASP A 81 10.07 15.40 19.54
N TRP A 82 10.74 15.96 18.55
CA TRP A 82 12.00 16.68 18.77
C TRP A 82 11.80 18.19 18.78
N LYS A 83 10.60 18.67 18.42
CA LYS A 83 10.23 20.10 18.35
C LYS A 83 11.12 20.90 17.40
N GLU A 84 11.68 20.23 16.40
CA GLU A 84 12.53 20.86 15.39
C GLU A 84 11.78 20.99 14.06
N ILE A 85 11.46 22.23 13.67
CA ILE A 85 10.75 22.54 12.41
C ILE A 85 11.52 22.09 11.16
N LYS A 86 12.83 21.84 11.30
CA LYS A 86 13.71 21.43 10.19
C LYS A 86 13.21 20.16 9.49
N TYR A 87 12.57 19.22 10.20
CA TYR A 87 12.08 17.99 9.58
C TYR A 87 10.95 18.23 8.57
N LEU A 88 10.03 19.15 8.89
CA LEU A 88 8.98 19.58 7.95
C LEU A 88 9.57 20.39 6.80
N LYS A 89 10.53 21.29 7.08
CA LYS A 89 11.23 22.05 6.03
C LYS A 89 11.96 21.13 5.05
N ASN A 90 12.69 20.14 5.57
CA ASN A 90 13.40 19.14 4.78
C ASN A 90 12.44 18.35 3.89
N TYR A 91 11.29 17.91 4.43
CA TYR A 91 10.26 17.26 3.63
C TYR A 91 9.82 18.12 2.44
N TYR A 92 9.43 19.38 2.70
CA TYR A 92 8.94 20.27 1.64
C TYR A 92 10.01 20.68 0.63
N GLN A 93 11.26 20.86 1.07
CA GLN A 93 12.38 21.14 0.15
C GLN A 93 12.61 19.97 -0.80
N LEU A 94 12.68 18.74 -0.28
CA LEU A 94 12.94 17.55 -1.08
C LEU A 94 11.78 17.24 -2.03
N ILE A 95 10.52 17.28 -1.56
CA ILE A 95 9.37 16.87 -2.36
C ILE A 95 9.07 17.83 -3.52
N ASN A 96 9.31 19.13 -3.34
CA ASN A 96 9.10 20.13 -4.40
C ASN A 96 10.10 20.00 -5.56
N GLU A 97 11.20 19.29 -5.33
CA GLU A 97 12.22 19.01 -6.35
C GLU A 97 12.01 17.66 -7.04
N ILE A 98 11.00 16.86 -6.64
CA ILE A 98 10.64 15.63 -7.33
C ILE A 98 9.69 15.97 -8.47
N THR A 99 10.20 15.85 -9.70
CA THR A 99 9.46 16.19 -10.93
C THR A 99 9.30 15.01 -11.89
N GLY A 100 10.03 13.91 -11.64
CA GLY A 100 9.95 12.70 -12.44
C GLY A 100 10.95 11.64 -11.99
N LEU A 101 11.69 11.07 -12.95
CA LEU A 101 12.69 10.03 -12.71
C LEU A 101 14.11 10.46 -13.07
N ASP A 102 14.38 11.77 -13.12
CA ASP A 102 15.74 12.29 -13.21
C ASP A 102 16.53 11.97 -11.91
N ASP A 103 17.85 12.13 -11.96
CA ASP A 103 18.73 11.76 -10.85
C ASP A 103 18.37 12.51 -9.56
N GLN A 104 18.04 13.80 -9.64
CA GLN A 104 17.73 14.61 -8.47
C GLN A 104 16.41 14.18 -7.84
N SER A 105 15.38 13.93 -8.66
CA SER A 105 14.11 13.36 -8.19
C SER A 105 14.30 12.04 -7.43
N ILE A 106 15.13 11.14 -7.95
CA ILE A 106 15.40 9.83 -7.31
C ILE A 106 16.19 9.99 -6.01
N ILE A 107 17.21 10.86 -5.99
CA ILE A 107 17.98 11.17 -4.77
C ILE A 107 17.03 11.70 -3.69
N ASN A 108 16.15 12.64 -4.05
CA ASN A 108 15.21 13.25 -3.11
C ASN A 108 14.16 12.24 -2.63
N ALA A 109 13.66 11.37 -3.50
CA ALA A 109 12.78 10.27 -3.12
C ALA A 109 13.44 9.33 -2.10
N CYS A 110 14.69 8.92 -2.33
CA CYS A 110 15.45 8.08 -1.38
C CYS A 110 15.65 8.76 -0.01
N LYS A 111 15.82 10.08 0.01
CA LYS A 111 15.90 10.86 1.25
C LYS A 111 14.55 10.95 1.96
N LEU A 112 13.48 11.28 1.24
CA LEU A 112 12.14 11.42 1.81
C LEU A 112 11.66 10.17 2.52
N VAL A 113 11.89 8.99 1.93
CA VAL A 113 11.43 7.73 2.52
C VAL A 113 12.14 7.34 3.81
N SER A 114 13.20 8.05 4.21
CA SER A 114 13.76 7.90 5.55
C SER A 114 12.78 8.34 6.64
N PHE A 115 11.82 9.21 6.30
CA PHE A 115 10.75 9.61 7.19
C PHE A 115 9.67 8.53 7.36
N ASP A 116 9.42 7.67 6.36
CA ASP A 116 8.35 6.67 6.39
C ASP A 116 8.38 5.82 7.65
N ILE A 117 9.57 5.41 8.09
CA ILE A 117 9.73 4.58 9.29
C ILE A 117 9.20 5.29 10.56
N CYS A 118 9.29 6.62 10.61
CA CYS A 118 8.81 7.44 11.73
C CYS A 118 7.28 7.56 11.77
N SER A 119 6.57 7.11 10.71
CA SER A 119 5.10 7.02 10.69
C SER A 119 4.58 5.77 11.40
N TYR A 120 5.42 4.73 11.52
CA TYR A 120 5.05 3.42 12.07
C TYR A 120 5.73 3.11 13.41
N TRP A 121 6.98 3.56 13.58
CA TRP A 121 7.86 3.17 14.68
C TRP A 121 8.33 4.39 15.48
N THR A 122 9.17 4.14 16.49
CA THR A 122 9.81 5.22 17.25
C THR A 122 10.75 6.02 16.34
N THR A 123 11.08 7.24 16.75
CA THR A 123 11.97 8.12 16.00
C THR A 123 13.45 7.68 16.06
N ASP A 124 13.76 6.58 16.75
CA ASP A 124 15.13 6.10 17.01
C ASP A 124 15.75 5.33 15.82
N VAL A 125 14.92 4.77 14.94
CA VAL A 125 15.36 4.02 13.74
C VAL A 125 15.47 4.91 12.50
N TYR A 126 15.27 6.22 12.65
CA TYR A 126 15.41 7.21 11.60
C TYR A 126 16.85 7.35 11.14
N LYS A 127 17.06 7.37 9.82
CA LYS A 127 18.34 7.72 9.23
C LYS A 127 18.30 9.19 8.74
N PRO A 128 19.23 10.06 9.18
CA PRO A 128 19.33 11.43 8.69
C PRO A 128 19.44 11.49 7.16
N ILE A 129 18.74 12.45 6.54
CA ILE A 129 18.70 12.58 5.08
C ILE A 129 20.08 12.92 4.48
N GLU A 130 20.95 13.53 5.27
CA GLU A 130 22.31 13.90 4.90
C GLU A 130 23.21 12.67 4.72
N GLU A 131 22.86 11.54 5.36
CA GLU A 131 23.56 10.26 5.27
C GLU A 131 23.03 9.35 4.16
N ILE A 132 22.08 9.83 3.36
CA ILE A 132 21.43 9.08 2.28
C ILE A 132 21.84 9.66 0.95
N ASN A 133 22.80 8.99 0.31
CA ASN A 133 23.40 9.42 -0.95
C ASN A 133 23.45 8.21 -1.89
N PRO A 134 22.36 7.93 -2.64
CA PRO A 134 22.38 6.85 -3.62
C PRO A 134 23.39 7.18 -4.73
N ASP A 135 24.18 6.20 -5.14
CA ASP A 135 25.11 6.34 -6.27
C ASP A 135 24.42 6.15 -7.63
N ALA A 136 25.17 6.37 -8.71
CA ALA A 136 24.64 6.28 -10.07
C ALA A 136 24.04 4.90 -10.39
N GLU A 137 24.67 3.81 -9.93
CA GLU A 137 24.18 2.44 -10.12
C GLU A 137 22.85 2.22 -9.39
N THR A 138 22.74 2.71 -8.15
CA THR A 138 21.50 2.64 -7.37
C THR A 138 20.38 3.45 -8.01
N ILE A 139 20.70 4.66 -8.48
CA ILE A 139 19.74 5.55 -9.16
C ILE A 139 19.22 4.89 -10.45
N GLU A 140 20.12 4.33 -11.28
CA GLU A 140 19.74 3.65 -12.52
C GLU A 140 18.89 2.39 -12.24
N ASN A 141 19.22 1.64 -11.20
CA ASN A 141 18.42 0.51 -10.75
C ASN A 141 17.00 0.94 -10.34
N ILE A 142 16.87 1.98 -9.50
CA ILE A 142 15.58 2.51 -9.07
C ILE A 142 14.77 2.95 -10.28
N ARG A 143 15.36 3.76 -11.17
CA ARG A 143 14.72 4.23 -12.41
C ARG A 143 14.19 3.08 -13.25
N THR A 144 15.03 2.07 -13.49
CA THR A 144 14.67 0.88 -14.27
C THR A 144 13.50 0.15 -13.64
N ILE A 145 13.52 -0.04 -12.31
CA ILE A 145 12.46 -0.77 -11.60
C ILE A 145 11.15 0.02 -11.63
N VAL A 146 11.18 1.35 -11.45
CA VAL A 146 9.97 2.19 -11.57
C VAL A 146 9.39 2.10 -12.99
N GLN A 147 10.23 2.20 -14.02
CA GLN A 147 9.79 2.05 -15.42
C GLN A 147 9.20 0.67 -15.71
N ARG A 148 9.76 -0.39 -15.11
CA ARG A 148 9.18 -1.74 -15.17
C ARG A 148 7.79 -1.81 -14.54
N ASN A 149 7.62 -1.20 -13.37
CA ASN A 149 6.32 -1.14 -12.71
C ASN A 149 5.28 -0.40 -13.56
N ILE A 150 5.66 0.76 -14.14
CA ILE A 150 4.76 1.52 -15.02
C ILE A 150 4.30 0.66 -16.20
N LYS A 151 5.24 0.02 -16.91
CA LYS A 151 4.92 -0.91 -18.02
C LYS A 151 4.04 -2.07 -17.56
N PHE A 152 4.34 -2.64 -16.39
CA PHE A 152 3.54 -3.69 -15.79
C PHE A 152 2.08 -3.24 -15.59
N PHE A 153 1.83 -2.04 -15.03
CA PHE A 153 0.46 -1.58 -14.84
C PHE A 153 -0.25 -1.14 -16.12
N HIS A 154 0.49 -0.77 -17.17
CA HIS A 154 -0.11 -0.63 -18.50
C HIS A 154 -0.61 -1.97 -19.07
N GLU A 155 0.09 -3.07 -18.80
CA GLU A 155 -0.26 -4.41 -19.30
C GLU A 155 -1.30 -5.13 -18.42
N PHE A 156 -1.18 -5.00 -17.10
CA PHE A 156 -1.96 -5.74 -16.11
C PHE A 156 -2.98 -4.90 -15.34
N GLY A 157 -3.08 -3.60 -15.65
CA GLY A 157 -4.09 -2.70 -15.09
C GLY A 157 -5.47 -2.81 -15.76
N PRO A 158 -6.36 -1.82 -15.56
CA PRO A 158 -6.18 -0.62 -14.73
C PRO A 158 -6.15 -0.94 -13.23
N ILE A 159 -5.51 -0.07 -12.45
CA ILE A 159 -5.49 -0.15 -10.98
C ILE A 159 -6.84 0.32 -10.45
N LEU A 160 -7.44 -0.47 -9.55
CA LEU A 160 -8.63 -0.10 -8.79
C LEU A 160 -8.28 0.43 -7.40
N SER A 161 -7.25 -0.14 -6.76
CA SER A 161 -6.82 0.22 -5.41
C SER A 161 -5.33 -0.09 -5.22
N THR A 162 -4.67 0.71 -4.39
CA THR A 162 -3.30 0.51 -3.90
C THR A 162 -3.30 0.29 -2.39
N GLU A 163 -2.29 -0.41 -1.86
CA GLU A 163 -1.99 -0.58 -0.43
C GLU A 163 -3.20 -0.95 0.44
N PHE A 164 -4.03 -1.86 -0.04
CA PHE A 164 -5.32 -2.11 0.56
C PHE A 164 -5.21 -2.94 1.85
N PRO A 165 -5.60 -2.42 3.02
CA PRO A 165 -5.47 -3.13 4.28
C PRO A 165 -6.57 -4.17 4.39
N VAL A 166 -6.17 -5.40 4.68
CA VAL A 166 -7.11 -6.47 5.06
C VAL A 166 -6.88 -6.86 6.51
N GLU A 167 -7.98 -7.15 7.19
CA GLU A 167 -7.98 -7.59 8.57
C GLU A 167 -9.11 -8.59 8.74
N ASP A 168 -8.75 -9.78 9.20
CA ASP A 168 -9.69 -10.71 9.78
C ASP A 168 -9.51 -10.70 11.30
N LYS A 169 -10.59 -10.42 12.02
CA LYS A 169 -10.56 -10.30 13.47
C LYS A 169 -11.80 -10.96 14.06
N ASN A 170 -11.55 -11.96 14.90
CA ASN A 170 -12.54 -12.62 15.75
C ASN A 170 -12.03 -12.67 17.21
N GLU A 171 -12.75 -13.37 18.08
CA GLU A 171 -12.42 -13.46 19.51
C GLU A 171 -11.09 -14.20 19.76
N GLU A 172 -10.73 -15.13 18.89
CA GLU A 172 -9.55 -16.00 19.02
C GLU A 172 -8.32 -15.46 18.28
N VAL A 173 -8.52 -14.90 17.08
CA VAL A 173 -7.46 -14.58 16.11
C VAL A 173 -7.67 -13.19 15.48
N ASN A 174 -6.57 -12.49 15.26
CA ASN A 174 -6.47 -11.28 14.46
C ASN A 174 -5.36 -11.43 13.41
N ILE A 175 -5.73 -11.71 12.17
CA ILE A 175 -4.80 -11.77 11.03
C ILE A 175 -4.95 -10.50 10.22
N PHE A 176 -3.85 -9.78 10.03
CA PHE A 176 -3.85 -8.53 9.29
C PHE A 176 -2.78 -8.51 8.21
N GLY A 177 -2.99 -7.72 7.16
CA GLY A 177 -1.99 -7.51 6.13
C GLY A 177 -2.42 -6.41 5.19
N GLU A 178 -1.70 -6.32 4.09
CA GLU A 178 -1.90 -5.28 3.08
C GLU A 178 -1.69 -5.92 1.71
N ILE A 179 -2.69 -5.73 0.86
CA ILE A 179 -2.65 -6.10 -0.54
C ILE A 179 -1.98 -4.95 -1.27
N ASP A 180 -0.86 -5.22 -1.94
CA ASP A 180 -0.07 -4.15 -2.54
C ASP A 180 -0.89 -3.42 -3.63
N TYR A 181 -1.52 -4.16 -4.55
CA TYR A 181 -2.36 -3.59 -5.61
C TYR A 181 -3.56 -4.47 -5.94
N VAL A 182 -4.68 -3.84 -6.31
CA VAL A 182 -5.86 -4.49 -6.88
C VAL A 182 -6.12 -3.87 -8.24
N THR A 183 -6.17 -4.71 -9.27
CA THR A 183 -6.52 -4.32 -10.64
C THR A 183 -7.90 -4.87 -10.99
N TYR A 184 -8.39 -4.60 -12.20
CA TYR A 184 -9.75 -4.97 -12.61
C TYR A 184 -10.16 -6.41 -12.26
N ASP A 185 -9.28 -7.38 -12.52
CA ASP A 185 -9.54 -8.80 -12.30
C ASP A 185 -8.51 -9.53 -11.42
N THR A 186 -7.45 -8.83 -10.98
CA THR A 186 -6.31 -9.47 -10.32
C THR A 186 -5.90 -8.76 -9.03
N LEU A 187 -5.71 -9.55 -7.97
CA LEU A 187 -5.06 -9.12 -6.74
C LEU A 187 -3.55 -9.34 -6.86
N TRP A 188 -2.75 -8.30 -6.60
CA TRP A 188 -1.31 -8.31 -6.80
C TRP A 188 -0.53 -8.13 -5.51
N ILE A 189 0.51 -8.95 -5.36
CA ILE A 189 1.63 -8.70 -4.44
C ILE A 189 2.86 -8.38 -5.28
N ILE A 190 3.42 -7.18 -5.10
CA ILE A 190 4.54 -6.64 -5.88
C ILE A 190 5.74 -6.53 -4.96
N LYS A 191 6.56 -7.59 -4.91
CA LYS A 191 7.70 -7.63 -4.00
C LYS A 191 8.91 -8.28 -4.66
N PRO A 192 10.11 -7.72 -4.50
CA PRO A 192 11.31 -8.41 -4.95
C PRO A 192 11.62 -9.60 -4.04
N PHE A 193 12.11 -10.67 -4.65
CA PHE A 193 12.69 -11.79 -3.93
C PHE A 193 13.92 -12.33 -4.66
N LYS A 194 14.98 -12.61 -3.89
CA LYS A 194 16.25 -13.14 -4.42
C LYS A 194 16.12 -14.60 -4.88
N ASN A 195 15.34 -15.42 -4.17
CA ASN A 195 15.29 -16.87 -4.37
C ASN A 195 14.15 -17.32 -5.31
N SER A 196 13.61 -18.52 -5.10
CA SER A 196 12.43 -19.05 -5.79
C SER A 196 11.13 -18.41 -5.30
N PHE A 197 10.07 -18.50 -6.11
CA PHE A 197 8.71 -18.20 -5.68
C PHE A 197 8.30 -19.26 -4.67
N ARG A 198 8.41 -18.95 -3.37
CA ARG A 198 8.27 -19.93 -2.27
C ARG A 198 6.82 -20.19 -1.89
N LYS A 199 6.57 -21.31 -1.21
CA LYS A 199 5.23 -21.73 -0.76
C LYS A 199 4.55 -20.72 0.18
N GLU A 200 5.31 -20.03 1.03
CA GLU A 200 4.76 -19.01 1.94
C GLU A 200 4.16 -17.84 1.17
N ARG A 201 4.77 -17.42 0.05
CA ARG A 201 4.25 -16.33 -0.80
C ARG A 201 2.99 -16.74 -1.55
N ARG A 202 2.90 -18.01 -1.96
CA ARG A 202 1.69 -18.52 -2.62
C ARG A 202 0.53 -18.63 -1.64
N LEU A 203 0.80 -19.05 -0.40
CA LEU A 203 -0.20 -19.03 0.66
C LEU A 203 -0.61 -17.59 1.03
N GLU A 204 0.33 -16.64 1.05
CA GLU A 204 0.04 -15.21 1.25
C GLU A 204 -1.01 -14.70 0.24
N LEU A 205 -0.84 -15.01 -1.06
CA LEU A 205 -1.83 -14.66 -2.08
C LEU A 205 -3.21 -15.28 -1.84
N LEU A 206 -3.25 -16.58 -1.48
CA LEU A 206 -4.52 -17.27 -1.19
C LEU A 206 -5.23 -16.65 0.02
N MET A 207 -4.48 -16.35 1.08
CA MET A 207 -5.02 -15.69 2.27
C MET A 207 -5.56 -14.30 1.92
N TYR A 208 -4.81 -13.49 1.16
CA TYR A 208 -5.26 -12.17 0.73
C TYR A 208 -6.51 -12.21 -0.15
N TYR A 209 -6.61 -13.17 -1.06
CA TYR A 209 -7.82 -13.36 -1.85
C TYR A 209 -9.04 -13.69 -0.96
N ILE A 210 -8.89 -14.63 -0.03
CA ILE A 210 -9.98 -15.01 0.88
C ILE A 210 -10.38 -13.83 1.78
N MET A 211 -9.41 -13.13 2.38
CA MET A 211 -9.67 -11.95 3.22
C MET A 211 -10.32 -10.82 2.42
N GLY A 212 -9.84 -10.56 1.21
CA GLY A 212 -10.43 -9.58 0.30
C GLY A 212 -11.88 -9.91 -0.04
N TRP A 213 -12.18 -11.18 -0.34
CA TRP A 213 -13.55 -11.63 -0.57
C TRP A 213 -14.47 -11.37 0.64
N HIS A 214 -14.01 -11.72 1.85
CA HIS A 214 -14.78 -11.53 3.08
C HIS A 214 -14.85 -10.08 3.58
N SER A 215 -14.10 -9.16 2.97
CA SER A 215 -14.22 -7.72 3.22
C SER A 215 -15.54 -7.14 2.68
N GLU A 216 -16.28 -7.90 1.88
CA GLU A 216 -17.56 -7.56 1.23
C GLU A 216 -17.49 -6.41 0.21
N MET A 217 -16.30 -5.86 -0.05
CA MET A 217 -16.10 -4.85 -1.08
C MET A 217 -16.33 -5.40 -2.48
N GLU A 218 -17.03 -4.61 -3.30
CA GLU A 218 -17.44 -5.03 -4.64
C GLU A 218 -16.27 -5.31 -5.57
N MET A 219 -15.14 -4.59 -5.40
CA MET A 219 -13.94 -4.81 -6.22
C MET A 219 -13.36 -6.22 -6.06
N PHE A 220 -13.42 -6.83 -4.87
CA PHE A 220 -12.91 -8.18 -4.66
C PHE A 220 -13.79 -9.27 -5.25
N LYS A 221 -15.09 -8.99 -5.45
CA LYS A 221 -16.03 -9.92 -6.08
C LYS A 221 -15.76 -10.10 -7.59
N LYS A 222 -15.00 -9.18 -8.20
CA LYS A 222 -14.59 -9.21 -9.62
C LYS A 222 -13.24 -9.91 -9.84
N ILE A 223 -12.50 -10.17 -8.77
CA ILE A 223 -11.18 -10.81 -8.84
C ILE A 223 -11.34 -12.25 -9.32
N ASN A 224 -10.63 -12.57 -10.40
CA ASN A 224 -10.58 -13.91 -10.99
C ASN A 224 -9.14 -14.47 -11.06
N LYS A 225 -8.14 -13.67 -10.66
CA LYS A 225 -6.74 -14.08 -10.58
C LYS A 225 -6.09 -13.58 -9.31
N ILE A 226 -5.11 -14.33 -8.85
CA ILE A 226 -4.10 -13.87 -7.90
C ILE A 226 -2.76 -13.77 -8.61
N GLY A 227 -2.03 -12.71 -8.32
CA GLY A 227 -0.83 -12.32 -9.05
C GLY A 227 0.32 -11.95 -8.13
N TYR A 228 1.53 -12.34 -8.51
CA TYR A 228 2.76 -11.88 -7.89
C TYR A 228 3.68 -11.28 -8.95
N TYR A 229 4.21 -10.10 -8.68
CA TYR A 229 5.19 -9.46 -9.55
C TYR A 229 6.51 -9.23 -8.82
N ASN A 230 7.60 -9.68 -9.43
CA ASN A 230 8.96 -9.40 -8.97
C ASN A 230 9.60 -8.38 -9.92
N PRO A 231 9.66 -7.08 -9.55
CA PRO A 231 10.06 -6.04 -10.47
C PRO A 231 11.58 -6.00 -10.70
N ARG A 232 12.37 -6.56 -9.76
CA ARG A 232 13.82 -6.73 -9.95
C ARG A 232 14.16 -7.80 -10.99
N LYS A 233 13.40 -8.89 -11.02
CA LYS A 233 13.58 -9.98 -12.01
C LYS A 233 12.77 -9.77 -13.28
N ASN A 234 11.84 -8.82 -13.26
CA ASN A 234 10.82 -8.60 -14.28
C ASN A 234 10.02 -9.88 -14.60
N ILE A 235 9.56 -10.57 -13.55
CA ILE A 235 8.81 -11.83 -13.66
C ILE A 235 7.45 -11.67 -13.01
N VAL A 236 6.42 -12.02 -13.77
CA VAL A 236 5.02 -12.06 -13.35
C VAL A 236 4.62 -13.52 -13.14
N TYR A 237 3.93 -13.79 -12.04
CA TYR A 237 3.28 -15.06 -11.75
C TYR A 237 1.78 -14.79 -11.60
N THR A 238 0.94 -15.49 -12.36
CA THR A 238 -0.52 -15.38 -12.24
C THR A 238 -1.14 -16.76 -12.10
N MET A 239 -2.17 -16.86 -11.26
CA MET A 239 -2.99 -18.06 -11.16
C MET A 239 -4.45 -17.64 -11.21
N ASP A 240 -5.21 -18.31 -12.08
CA ASP A 240 -6.66 -18.22 -12.12
C ASP A 240 -7.23 -18.80 -10.83
N ILE A 241 -8.07 -18.03 -10.12
CA ILE A 241 -8.64 -18.49 -8.86
C ILE A 241 -9.44 -19.77 -9.07
N HIS A 242 -10.09 -19.99 -10.22
CA HIS A 242 -10.92 -21.16 -10.50
C HIS A 242 -10.15 -22.49 -10.53
N ARG A 243 -8.82 -22.41 -10.66
CA ARG A 243 -7.94 -23.58 -10.60
C ARG A 243 -7.62 -24.00 -9.16
N ILE A 244 -8.00 -23.20 -8.17
CA ILE A 244 -7.81 -23.51 -6.76
C ILE A 244 -8.90 -24.49 -6.33
N ASP A 245 -8.50 -25.55 -5.62
CA ASP A 245 -9.45 -26.51 -5.06
C ASP A 245 -10.42 -25.80 -4.08
N PRO A 246 -11.75 -25.86 -4.30
CA PRO A 246 -12.72 -25.28 -3.38
C PRO A 246 -12.57 -25.79 -1.94
N GLU A 247 -12.17 -27.06 -1.74
CA GLU A 247 -11.94 -27.60 -0.40
C GLU A 247 -10.67 -26.99 0.24
N LEU A 248 -9.68 -26.60 -0.55
CA LEU A 248 -8.53 -25.84 -0.04
C LEU A 248 -8.95 -24.43 0.38
N ILE A 249 -9.76 -23.74 -0.42
CA ILE A 249 -10.31 -22.42 -0.06
C ILE A 249 -11.07 -22.52 1.26
N LYS A 250 -11.98 -23.49 1.35
CA LYS A 250 -12.76 -23.78 2.55
C LYS A 250 -11.87 -24.04 3.76
N TRP A 251 -10.84 -24.89 3.61
CA TRP A 251 -9.93 -25.24 4.68
C TRP A 251 -9.13 -24.03 5.18
N VAL A 252 -8.60 -23.20 4.28
CA VAL A 252 -7.89 -21.98 4.68
C VAL A 252 -8.84 -20.99 5.35
N SER A 253 -10.04 -20.80 4.80
CA SER A 253 -11.06 -19.94 5.43
C SER A 253 -11.44 -20.39 6.83
N GLU A 254 -11.64 -21.70 7.06
CA GLU A 254 -12.11 -22.25 8.34
C GLU A 254 -10.99 -22.42 9.36
N PHE A 255 -9.84 -22.97 8.96
CA PHE A 255 -8.81 -23.40 9.91
C PHE A 255 -7.68 -22.40 10.09
N VAL A 256 -7.36 -21.60 9.05
CA VAL A 256 -6.33 -20.56 9.12
C VAL A 256 -6.96 -19.22 9.50
N LEU A 257 -8.01 -18.81 8.78
CA LEU A 257 -8.65 -17.52 8.94
C LEU A 257 -9.91 -17.56 9.83
N LYS A 258 -10.34 -18.74 10.31
CA LYS A 258 -11.41 -18.86 11.33
C LYS A 258 -12.72 -18.15 10.96
N TYR A 259 -13.06 -18.06 9.67
CA TYR A 259 -14.34 -17.52 9.24
C TYR A 259 -15.52 -18.44 9.61
N PRO A 260 -16.71 -17.88 9.93
CA PRO A 260 -17.89 -18.67 10.23
C PRO A 260 -18.41 -19.41 8.98
N LYS A 261 -19.05 -20.56 9.19
CA LYS A 261 -19.45 -21.48 8.12
C LYS A 261 -20.38 -20.82 7.10
N GLU A 262 -21.22 -19.88 7.52
CA GLU A 262 -22.16 -19.16 6.67
C GLU A 262 -21.43 -18.32 5.62
N LYS A 263 -20.41 -17.56 6.04
CA LYS A 263 -19.56 -16.77 5.13
C LYS A 263 -18.81 -17.66 4.14
N ILE A 264 -18.36 -18.83 4.60
CA ILE A 264 -17.67 -19.80 3.75
C ILE A 264 -18.62 -20.37 2.70
N HIS A 265 -19.86 -20.73 3.08
CA HIS A 265 -20.86 -21.24 2.13
C HIS A 265 -21.21 -20.21 1.06
N GLU A 266 -21.36 -18.94 1.43
CA GLU A 266 -21.62 -17.85 0.48
C GLU A 266 -20.46 -17.70 -0.53
N HIS A 267 -19.22 -17.64 -0.04
CA HIS A 267 -18.03 -17.60 -0.89
C HIS A 267 -18.00 -18.79 -1.86
N LEU A 268 -18.14 -20.02 -1.36
CA LEU A 268 -18.08 -21.22 -2.19
C LEU A 268 -19.24 -21.31 -3.20
N SER A 269 -20.44 -20.85 -2.85
CA SER A 269 -21.58 -20.82 -3.77
C SER A 269 -21.27 -19.90 -4.96
N LYS A 270 -20.83 -18.68 -4.69
CA LYS A 270 -20.52 -17.70 -5.73
C LYS A 270 -19.27 -18.09 -6.53
N TYR A 271 -18.27 -18.69 -5.88
CA TYR A 271 -17.10 -19.27 -6.55
C TYR A 271 -17.51 -20.33 -7.59
N LYS A 272 -18.46 -21.21 -7.25
CA LYS A 272 -19.02 -22.21 -8.17
C LYS A 272 -19.86 -21.61 -9.29
N GLU A 273 -20.49 -20.46 -9.09
CA GLU A 273 -21.21 -19.75 -10.16
C GLU A 273 -20.23 -19.09 -11.13
N LEU A 274 -19.21 -18.41 -10.62
CA LEU A 274 -18.18 -17.76 -11.44
C LEU A 274 -17.41 -18.77 -12.31
N SER A 275 -17.11 -19.96 -11.78
CA SER A 275 -16.45 -21.01 -12.56
C SER A 275 -17.29 -21.52 -13.74
N LYS A 276 -18.63 -21.52 -13.61
CA LYS A 276 -19.57 -21.86 -14.70
C LYS A 276 -19.68 -20.76 -15.76
N ILE A 277 -19.56 -19.48 -15.36
CA ILE A 277 -19.62 -18.35 -16.30
C ILE A 277 -18.37 -18.32 -17.19
N LYS A 278 -17.20 -18.66 -16.66
CA LYS A 278 -15.94 -18.65 -17.42
C LYS A 278 -15.87 -19.73 -18.49
N GLN A 279 -16.44 -20.92 -18.23
CA GLN A 279 -16.63 -21.95 -19.24
C GLN A 279 -17.50 -21.50 -20.43
N ARG A 280 -18.28 -20.41 -20.30
CA ARG A 280 -19.07 -19.83 -21.40
C ARG A 280 -18.40 -18.63 -22.09
N LYS A 281 -17.31 -18.10 -21.53
CA LYS A 281 -16.64 -16.87 -22.01
C LYS A 281 -15.47 -17.12 -22.97
N GLU A 282 -15.10 -18.37 -23.24
CA GLU A 282 -14.12 -18.71 -24.29
C GLU A 282 -14.59 -18.31 -25.72
N ASP A 283 -15.85 -17.86 -25.87
CA ASP A 283 -16.47 -17.46 -27.15
C ASP A 283 -16.59 -15.93 -27.41
N TYR A 284 -16.06 -15.04 -26.56
CA TYR A 284 -16.18 -13.58 -26.79
C TYR A 284 -14.86 -12.83 -26.55
N SER A 285 -14.14 -12.59 -27.65
CA SER A 285 -13.08 -11.57 -27.76
C SER A 285 -13.71 -10.27 -28.22
N GLU A 286 -13.94 -9.32 -27.31
CA GLU A 286 -14.11 -7.87 -27.54
C GLU A 286 -14.84 -7.29 -26.33
N LEU A 287 -14.12 -6.65 -25.41
CA LEU A 287 -14.72 -5.70 -24.48
C LEU A 287 -13.67 -4.66 -24.05
N ASN A 288 -13.77 -3.53 -24.74
CA ASN A 288 -13.46 -2.14 -24.37
C ASN A 288 -12.09 -1.77 -23.78
N VAL A 289 -11.37 -1.01 -24.61
CA VAL A 289 -10.30 -0.08 -24.28
C VAL A 289 -10.87 1.02 -23.37
N TYR A 290 -10.21 1.24 -22.23
CA TYR A 290 -10.54 2.28 -21.24
C TYR A 290 -9.88 3.61 -21.60
N ASP A 291 -10.63 4.70 -21.48
CA ASP A 291 -10.19 6.09 -21.70
C ASP A 291 -9.72 6.72 -20.35
N PRO A 292 -8.46 7.15 -20.23
CA PRO A 292 -7.92 7.75 -19.00
C PRO A 292 -8.53 9.09 -18.57
N GLU A 293 -9.26 9.81 -19.43
CA GLU A 293 -9.70 11.19 -19.14
C GLU A 293 -10.97 11.30 -18.27
N GLU A 294 -11.66 10.19 -17.93
CA GLU A 294 -12.98 10.25 -17.28
C GLU A 294 -12.99 10.25 -15.73
N ARG A 295 -11.86 10.15 -15.03
CA ARG A 295 -11.85 10.29 -13.56
C ARG A 295 -11.71 11.75 -13.11
N LYS A 296 -12.86 12.42 -13.01
CA LYS A 296 -13.04 13.55 -12.08
C LYS A 296 -13.59 13.01 -10.77
N ASP A 297 -12.75 12.33 -10.00
CA ASP A 297 -13.16 11.75 -8.71
C ASP A 297 -13.26 12.86 -7.64
N GLU A 298 -14.43 12.99 -7.02
CA GLU A 298 -14.70 13.96 -5.94
C GLU A 298 -13.74 13.78 -4.75
N GLU A 299 -13.22 12.58 -4.55
CA GLU A 299 -12.18 12.24 -3.56
C GLU A 299 -10.84 12.92 -3.87
N PHE A 300 -10.46 13.06 -5.15
CA PHE A 300 -9.25 13.78 -5.56
C PHE A 300 -9.40 15.29 -5.36
N GLU A 301 -10.57 15.85 -5.67
CA GLU A 301 -10.90 17.27 -5.40
C GLU A 301 -10.97 17.57 -3.89
N LEU A 302 -11.41 16.62 -3.07
CA LEU A 302 -11.38 16.75 -1.62
C LEU A 302 -9.94 16.70 -1.09
N ALA A 303 -9.12 15.75 -1.55
CA ALA A 303 -7.71 15.67 -1.20
C ALA A 303 -6.94 16.95 -1.61
N MET A 304 -7.23 17.51 -2.80
CA MET A 304 -6.65 18.77 -3.27
C MET A 304 -7.13 19.99 -2.47
N ARG A 305 -8.38 20.00 -1.98
CA ARG A 305 -8.89 21.04 -1.07
C ARG A 305 -8.27 20.97 0.31
N ILE A 306 -8.12 19.76 0.87
CA ILE A 306 -7.41 19.54 2.14
C ILE A 306 -5.95 19.97 1.97
N TYR A 307 -5.30 19.61 0.87
CA TYR A 307 -3.94 20.01 0.52
C TYR A 307 -3.78 21.54 0.39
N GLU A 308 -4.65 22.24 -0.33
CA GLU A 308 -4.60 23.70 -0.47
C GLU A 308 -4.90 24.43 0.85
N LYS A 309 -5.76 23.88 1.71
CA LYS A 309 -5.96 24.38 3.08
C LYS A 309 -4.71 24.17 3.94
N MET A 310 -4.10 22.99 3.90
CA MET A 310 -2.85 22.69 4.63
C MET A 310 -1.71 23.58 4.14
N LYS A 311 -1.58 23.78 2.83
CA LYS A 311 -0.59 24.67 2.21
C LYS A 311 -0.80 26.12 2.61
N LYS A 312 -2.04 26.63 2.65
CA LYS A 312 -2.34 27.98 3.15
C LYS A 312 -2.03 28.15 4.63
N ALA A 313 -2.35 27.15 5.46
CA ALA A 313 -2.04 27.17 6.89
C ALA A 313 -0.52 27.17 7.13
N ILE A 314 0.23 26.36 6.37
CA ILE A 314 1.70 26.27 6.46
C ILE A 314 2.38 27.53 5.91
N ILE A 315 1.85 28.15 4.86
CA ILE A 315 2.35 29.43 4.33
C ILE A 315 2.01 30.60 5.28
N GLN A 316 0.84 30.60 5.91
CA GLN A 316 0.48 31.59 6.94
C GLN A 316 1.38 31.46 8.19
N ASP A 317 1.72 30.23 8.59
CA ASP A 317 2.67 29.92 9.66
C ASP A 317 4.12 30.33 9.33
N TRP A 318 4.55 30.19 8.06
CA TRP A 318 5.89 30.58 7.62
C TRP A 318 6.12 32.10 7.63
N ILE A 319 5.05 32.90 7.51
CA ILE A 319 5.12 34.37 7.41
C ILE A 319 4.83 35.05 8.75
N PHE A 320 4.04 34.43 9.65
CA PHE A 320 3.64 35.06 10.92
C PHE A 320 3.63 34.07 12.09
N ASN A 321 4.64 34.22 12.96
CA ASN A 321 4.62 33.98 14.41
C ASN A 321 5.18 32.67 14.99
N SER A 322 6.10 32.90 15.93
CA SER A 322 6.84 31.99 16.78
C SER A 322 6.13 31.63 18.09
N GLU A 323 4.79 31.57 18.14
CA GLU A 323 4.06 31.17 19.35
C GLU A 323 2.79 30.39 18.99
N TYR A 324 2.68 29.14 19.49
CA TYR A 324 1.58 28.22 19.18
C TYR A 324 1.05 27.48 20.42
N ASP A 325 -0.29 27.45 20.58
CA ASP A 325 -1.04 26.26 21.01
C ASP A 325 -2.57 26.35 20.74
N GLU A 326 -3.18 27.54 20.65
CA GLU A 326 -4.66 27.66 20.66
C GLU A 326 -5.35 27.68 19.28
N GLN A 327 -4.75 28.30 18.25
CA GLN A 327 -5.33 28.34 16.89
C GLN A 327 -5.29 26.97 16.18
N TRP A 328 -4.27 26.14 16.43
CA TRP A 328 -4.20 24.77 15.90
C TRP A 328 -5.28 23.88 16.50
N LYS A 329 -5.63 24.10 17.78
CA LYS A 329 -6.69 23.37 18.48
C LYS A 329 -8.06 23.66 17.86
N ASN A 330 -8.39 24.93 17.65
CA ASN A 330 -9.68 25.31 17.05
C ASN A 330 -9.82 24.84 15.59
N PHE A 331 -8.74 24.87 14.79
CA PHE A 331 -8.75 24.33 13.43
C PHE A 331 -8.98 22.80 13.41
N MET A 332 -8.33 22.06 14.32
CA MET A 332 -8.52 20.62 14.49
C MET A 332 -9.88 20.24 15.10
N ASP A 333 -10.55 21.17 15.78
CA ASP A 333 -11.84 20.91 16.42
C ASP A 333 -13.05 21.34 15.57
N GLU A 334 -12.96 22.35 14.71
CA GLU A 334 -14.12 22.83 13.93
C GLU A 334 -14.18 22.25 12.51
N ASP A 335 -13.10 22.40 11.72
CA ASP A 335 -13.09 21.98 10.30
C ASP A 335 -12.85 20.47 10.14
N PHE A 336 -11.98 19.88 10.97
CA PHE A 336 -11.71 18.43 10.94
C PHE A 336 -12.91 17.59 11.42
N ASN A 337 -13.68 18.08 12.40
CA ASN A 337 -14.91 17.39 12.83
C ASN A 337 -16.01 17.45 11.76
N PHE A 338 -16.04 18.50 10.94
CA PHE A 338 -16.96 18.62 9.81
C PHE A 338 -16.62 17.60 8.71
N ASP A 339 -15.35 17.51 8.29
CA ASP A 339 -14.90 16.56 7.26
C ASP A 339 -14.98 15.10 7.75
N MET A 340 -14.75 14.85 9.04
CA MET A 340 -14.95 13.54 9.66
C MET A 340 -16.41 13.10 9.74
N ASN A 341 -17.35 14.04 9.84
CA ASN A 341 -18.78 13.73 9.81
C ASN A 341 -19.27 13.46 8.39
N ILE A 342 -18.62 14.00 7.36
CA ILE A 342 -18.85 13.65 5.95
C ILE A 342 -18.24 12.27 5.63
N ALA A 343 -16.98 12.03 6.00
CA ALA A 343 -16.31 10.72 5.83
C ALA A 343 -16.94 9.59 6.69
N ARG A 344 -17.69 9.93 7.74
CA ARG A 344 -18.52 8.99 8.51
C ARG A 344 -19.89 8.74 7.88
N LYS A 345 -20.43 9.71 7.12
CA LYS A 345 -21.71 9.59 6.42
C LYS A 345 -21.57 8.83 5.11
N GLU A 346 -20.44 8.96 4.44
CA GLU A 346 -20.07 8.12 3.29
C GLU A 346 -19.41 6.84 3.81
N GLU A 347 -20.23 5.83 4.11
CA GLU A 347 -19.80 4.52 4.61
C GLU A 347 -18.95 3.76 3.57
N ASN A 348 -17.68 4.13 3.43
CA ASN A 348 -16.64 3.24 2.93
C ASN A 348 -15.61 3.01 4.05
N ARG A 349 -15.96 2.11 4.98
CA ARG A 349 -15.27 1.85 6.26
C ARG A 349 -13.77 1.50 6.17
N GLN A 350 -13.20 1.36 4.98
CA GLN A 350 -11.83 0.94 4.76
C GLN A 350 -10.94 2.05 4.19
N THR A 351 -11.46 2.99 3.39
CA THR A 351 -10.76 4.24 3.02
C THR A 351 -10.47 5.07 4.27
N THR A 352 -11.42 5.08 5.22
CA THR A 352 -11.21 5.68 6.54
C THR A 352 -10.07 4.99 7.29
N ARG A 353 -9.82 3.67 7.16
CA ARG A 353 -8.75 2.99 7.92
C ARG A 353 -7.33 3.28 7.40
N LEU A 354 -7.18 3.58 6.11
CA LEU A 354 -5.92 3.91 5.44
C LEU A 354 -5.34 5.24 5.91
N ILE A 355 -6.17 6.28 5.96
CA ILE A 355 -5.85 7.55 6.60
C ILE A 355 -5.66 7.33 8.11
N PHE A 356 -6.48 6.46 8.72
CA PHE A 356 -6.53 6.33 10.17
C PHE A 356 -5.42 5.51 10.84
N ARG A 357 -4.59 4.70 10.19
CA ARG A 357 -3.54 3.97 10.95
C ARG A 357 -2.38 4.87 11.39
N PRO A 358 -1.71 5.59 10.47
CA PRO A 358 -0.77 6.64 10.85
C PRO A 358 -1.44 7.72 11.71
N TRP A 359 -2.69 8.09 11.40
CA TRP A 359 -3.43 9.13 12.12
C TRP A 359 -3.93 8.70 13.52
N LYS A 360 -4.38 7.46 13.73
CA LYS A 360 -4.75 6.90 15.05
C LYS A 360 -3.52 6.78 15.92
N TRP A 361 -2.37 6.44 15.34
CA TRP A 361 -1.11 6.51 16.03
C TRP A 361 -0.73 7.95 16.41
N LEU A 362 -0.82 8.89 15.46
CA LEU A 362 -0.52 10.31 15.67
C LEU A 362 -1.44 10.94 16.73
N THR A 363 -2.76 10.69 16.65
CA THR A 363 -3.75 11.18 17.62
C THR A 363 -3.58 10.53 18.99
N ASN A 364 -3.25 9.24 19.08
CA ASN A 364 -2.92 8.61 20.37
C ASN A 364 -1.64 9.18 20.99
N LYS A 365 -0.65 9.53 20.16
CA LYS A 365 0.61 10.16 20.60
C LYS A 365 0.39 11.59 21.07
N LEU A 366 -0.45 12.36 20.37
CA LEU A 366 -0.89 13.70 20.78
C LEU A 366 -1.66 13.65 22.11
N LYS A 367 -2.60 12.70 22.27
CA LYS A 367 -3.38 12.49 23.51
C LYS A 367 -2.48 12.17 24.71
N LYS A 368 -1.54 11.23 24.56
CA LYS A 368 -0.57 10.90 25.64
C LYS A 368 0.28 12.10 26.06
N LYS A 369 0.68 12.97 25.12
CA LYS A 369 1.45 14.19 25.44
C LYS A 369 0.60 15.28 26.10
N THR A 370 -0.69 15.35 25.82
CA THR A 370 -1.61 16.29 26.49
C THR A 370 -1.95 15.85 27.91
N GLU A 371 -2.08 14.53 28.15
CA GLU A 371 -2.27 13.98 29.51
C GLU A 371 -1.04 14.21 30.41
N ILE A 372 0.19 14.13 29.87
CA ILE A 372 1.42 14.41 30.65
C ILE A 372 1.52 15.89 31.04
N LYS A 373 1.17 16.82 30.14
CA LYS A 373 1.13 18.27 30.44
C LYS A 373 0.02 18.69 31.43
N LEU A 374 -0.98 17.85 31.67
CA LEU A 374 -2.05 18.09 32.65
C LEU A 374 -1.74 17.49 34.04
N LEU A 375 -0.65 16.73 34.15
CA LEU A 375 -0.19 16.08 35.38
C LEU A 375 1.12 16.70 35.94
N GLU A 376 1.74 17.63 35.21
CA GLU A 376 2.78 18.57 35.68
C GLU A 376 2.14 19.92 36.02
#